data_AF-A0A2D6AY85-F1
#
_entry.id   AF-A0A2D6AY85-F1
#
_cell.length_a   1.000
_cell.length_b   1.000
_cell.length_c   1.000
_cell.angle_alpha   90.00
_cell.angle_beta   90.00
_cell.angle_gamma   90.00
#
_symmetry.space_group_name_H-M   'P 1'
#
loop_
_entity.id
_entity.type
_entity.pdbx_description
1 polymer ?
#
loop_
_entity_poly.entity_id
_entity_poly.type
_entity_poly.pdbx_seq_one_letter_code
_entity_poly.pdbx_strand_id
1 'polypeptide(L)' 'MSSKGGYVYIVTNKYRTTLYIGVTNNLYARAYEHKIGEGSGFTQKYQCHD' A
#
# COMPACT_ATOMS: atom_id res chain seq x y z
N MET A 1 -13.03 9.63 -23.74
CA MET A 1 -12.61 9.46 -22.34
C MET A 1 -11.09 9.49 -22.28
N SER A 2 -10.50 10.30 -21.40
CA SER A 2 -9.06 10.20 -21.12
C SER A 2 -8.82 9.07 -20.13
N SER A 3 -7.95 8.11 -20.47
CA SER A 3 -7.59 6.98 -19.62
C SER A 3 -6.89 7.49 -18.37
N LYS A 4 -7.56 7.47 -17.21
CA LYS A 4 -6.87 7.73 -15.94
C LYS A 4 -6.00 6.51 -15.62
N GLY A 5 -4.68 6.69 -15.66
CA GLY A 5 -3.73 5.66 -15.27
C GLY A 5 -3.87 5.27 -13.79
N GLY A 6 -3.40 4.07 -13.45
CA GLY A 6 -3.30 3.57 -12.08
C GLY A 6 -1.86 3.19 -11.74
N TYR A 7 -1.55 3.13 -10.46
CA TYR A 7 -0.26 2.70 -9.92
C TYR A 7 -0.39 1.28 -9.39
N VAL A 8 0.63 0.47 -9.67
CA VAL A 8 0.91 -0.78 -8.94
C VAL A 8 2.05 -0.47 -7.97
N TYR A 9 1.94 -0.89 -6.72
CA TYR A 9 2.95 -0.62 -5.70
C TYR A 9 3.20 -1.86 -4.83
N ILE A 10 4.34 -1.83 -4.14
CA ILE A 10 4.75 -2.82 -3.14
C ILE A 10 4.99 -2.05 -1.84
N VAL A 11 4.45 -2.58 -0.74
CA VAL A 11 4.73 -2.11 0.64
C VAL A 11 5.16 -3.30 1.47
N THR A 12 6.01 -3.07 2.46
CA THR A 12 6.61 -4.13 3.25
C THR A 12 6.50 -3.85 4.74
N ASN A 13 6.77 -4.87 5.56
CA ASN A 13 6.99 -4.69 6.99
C ASN A 13 8.43 -4.27 7.29
N LYS A 14 8.66 -3.81 8.53
CA LYS A 14 9.97 -3.35 9.05
C LYS A 14 11.14 -4.28 8.73
N TYR A 15 10.89 -5.58 8.79
CA TYR A 15 11.93 -6.60 8.60
C TYR A 15 12.04 -7.11 7.16
N ARG A 16 11.27 -6.55 6.21
CA ARG A 16 11.28 -6.92 4.79
C ARG A 16 10.96 -8.41 4.53
N THR A 17 10.16 -9.01 5.40
CA THR A 17 9.77 -10.43 5.31
C THR A 17 8.38 -10.64 4.71
N THR A 18 7.52 -9.63 4.74
CA THR A 18 6.18 -9.69 4.15
C THR A 18 6.02 -8.59 3.11
N LEU A 19 5.73 -8.99 1.87
CA LEU A 19 5.40 -8.08 0.78
C LEU A 19 3.90 -8.03 0.55
N TYR A 20 3.36 -6.82 0.35
CA TYR A 20 1.99 -6.61 -0.09
C TYR A 20 2.01 -5.83 -1.41
N ILE A 21 1.28 -6.33 -2.40
CA ILE A 21 1.13 -5.71 -3.71
C ILE A 21 -0.27 -5.10 -3.78
N GLY A 22 -0.36 -3.83 -4.17
CA GLY A 22 -1.63 -3.14 -4.30
C GLY A 22 -1.74 -2.30 -5.56
N VAL A 23 -2.97 -1.89 -5.87
CA VAL A 23 -3.29 -0.96 -6.95
C VAL A 23 -4.01 0.26 -6.41
N THR A 24 -3.75 1.44 -6.98
CA THR A 24 -4.42 2.69 -6.58
C THR A 24 -4.41 3.70 -7.72
N ASN A 25 -5.40 4.60 -7.74
CA ASN A 25 -5.37 5.79 -8.60
C ASN A 25 -4.65 6.99 -7.93
N ASN A 26 -4.33 6.88 -6.63
CA ASN A 26 -3.67 7.90 -5.83
C ASN A 26 -2.63 7.24 -4.91
N LEU A 27 -1.35 7.29 -5.33
CA LEU A 27 -0.25 6.67 -4.60
C LEU A 27 0.05 7.38 -3.28
N TYR A 28 -0.09 8.71 -3.23
CA TYR A 28 0.21 9.50 -2.03
C TYR A 28 -0.77 9.20 -0.89
N ALA A 29 -2.07 9.24 -1.19
CA ALA A 29 -3.10 8.90 -0.20
C ALA A 29 -2.92 7.46 0.31
N ARG A 30 -2.65 6.52 -0.60
CA ARG A 30 -2.44 5.12 -0.23
C ARG A 30 -1.18 4.90 0.61
N ALA A 31 -0.08 5.61 0.32
CA ALA A 31 1.11 5.58 1.15
C ALA A 31 0.87 6.14 2.56
N TYR A 32 0.06 7.19 2.69
CA TYR A 32 -0.35 7.73 3.99
C TYR A 32 -1.17 6.72 4.79
N GLU A 33 -2.19 6.10 4.18
CA GLU A 33 -3.01 5.04 4.81
C GLU A 33 -2.13 3.90 5.36
N HIS A 34 -1.14 3.43 4.58
CA HIS A 34 -0.19 2.42 5.06
C HIS A 34 0.66 2.91 6.24
N LYS A 35 1.15 4.15 6.21
CA LYS A 35 1.94 4.73 7.31
C LYS A 35 1.17 4.83 8.63
N ILE A 36 -0.13 5.13 8.58
CA ILE A 36 -0.96 5.25 9.79
C ILE A 36 -1.61 3.92 10.20
N GLY A 37 -1.34 2.83 9.47
CA GLY A 37 -1.90 1.51 9.77
C GLY A 37 -3.36 1.32 9.33
N GLU A 38 -3.86 2.17 8.43
CA GLU A 38 -5.23 2.09 7.87
C GLU A 38 -5.26 1.40 6.49
N GLY A 39 -4.22 0.63 6.17
CA GLY A 39 -4.22 -0.22 4.97
C GLY A 39 -5.23 -1.37 5.04
N SER A 40 -5.14 -2.30 4.09
CA SER A 40 -5.97 -3.53 4.10
C SER A 40 -5.78 -4.33 5.39
N GLY A 41 -6.77 -5.17 5.73
CA GLY A 41 -6.67 -6.06 6.91
C GLY A 41 -5.44 -6.99 6.87
N PHE A 42 -4.96 -7.36 5.68
CA PHE A 42 -3.68 -8.05 5.53
C PHE A 42 -2.51 -7.18 5.99
N THR A 43 -2.42 -5.95 5.48
CA THR A 43 -1.32 -5.05 5.85
C THR A 43 -1.34 -4.66 7.31
N GLN A 44 -2.52 -4.56 7.94
CA GLN A 44 -2.65 -4.37 9.38
C GLN A 44 -2.13 -5.57 10.16
N LYS A 45 -2.54 -6.79 9.77
CA LYS A 45 -2.12 -8.04 10.40
C LYS A 45 -0.60 -8.25 10.36
N TYR A 46 0.04 -7.88 9.26
CA TYR A 46 1.48 -8.09 9.04
C TYR A 46 2.33 -6.83 9.21
N GLN A 47 1.72 -5.71 9.62
CA GLN A 47 2.37 -4.41 9.82
C GLN A 47 3.15 -3.93 8.59
N CYS A 48 2.55 -4.05 7.41
CA CYS A 48 3.15 -3.60 6.16
C CYS A 48 2.94 -2.09 5.96
N HIS A 49 3.82 -1.28 6.56
CA HIS A 49 3.74 0.18 6.64
C HIS A 49 4.95 0.91 6.01
N ASP A 50 5.98 0.16 5.55
CA ASP A 50 7.29 0.66 5.11
C ASP A 50 7.51 0.53 3.59
#